data_AF-T0ILT1-F1
#
_entry.id   AF-T0ILT1-F1
#
_cell.length_a   1.000
_cell.length_b   1.000
_cell.length_c   1.000
_cell.angle_alpha   90.00
_cell.angle_beta   90.00
_cell.angle_gamma   90.00
#
_symmetry.space_group_name_H-M   'P 1'
#
loop_
_entity.id
_entity.type
_entity.pdbx_description
1 polymer ?
#
loop_
_entity_poly.entity_id
_entity_poly.type
_entity_poly.pdbx_seq_one_letter_code
_entity_poly.pdbx_strand_id
1 'polypeptide(L)'
;MKKALKRHSSLEAITTDGLRSYGAAMMELGNRGKQEVGRLANNRVENSHLPLRRRERTMLRFRQMKALQNFAPVKANLHNHFSLERHLVDRKTYKERRSAALAERRSLAS
;
A
#
# COMPACT_ATOMS: atom_id res chain seq x y z
N MET A 1 -0.02 -13.49 1.02
CA MET A 1 -0.98 -12.89 1.97
C MET A 1 -0.59 -13.03 3.45
N LYS A 2 0.01 -14.14 3.90
CA LYS A 2 0.46 -14.35 5.31
C LYS A 2 1.15 -13.13 5.96
N LYS A 3 2.13 -12.49 5.29
CA LYS A 3 2.83 -11.29 5.79
C LYS A 3 1.91 -10.08 6.02
N ALA A 4 0.94 -9.86 5.13
CA ALA A 4 0.00 -8.75 5.25
C ALA A 4 -1.00 -8.98 6.39
N LEU A 5 -1.51 -10.21 6.52
CA LEU A 5 -2.38 -10.62 7.64
C LEU A 5 -1.67 -10.52 8.99
N LYS A 6 -0.37 -10.82 9.05
CA LYS A 6 0.43 -10.63 10.27
C LYS A 6 0.61 -9.15 10.63
N ARG A 7 0.71 -8.27 9.63
CA ARG A 7 0.90 -6.83 9.82
C ARG A 7 -0.40 -6.11 10.20
N HIS A 8 -1.53 -6.57 9.67
CA HIS A 8 -2.84 -6.00 9.91
C HIS A 8 -3.69 -7.04 10.64
N SER A 9 -3.72 -6.98 11.98
CA SER A 9 -4.55 -7.85 12.79
C SER A 9 -6.04 -7.56 12.57
N SER A 10 -6.86 -8.61 12.65
CA SER A 10 -8.33 -8.57 12.62
C SER A 10 -8.97 -7.80 11.44
N LEU A 11 -8.72 -8.24 10.22
CA LEU A 11 -9.49 -7.77 9.05
C LEU A 11 -10.89 -8.38 9.05
N GLU A 12 -11.91 -7.54 8.87
CA GLU A 12 -13.31 -7.94 8.71
C GLU A 12 -13.56 -8.51 7.31
N ALA A 13 -13.11 -7.80 6.27
CA ALA A 13 -13.18 -8.21 4.88
C ALA A 13 -11.85 -8.02 4.13
N ILE A 14 -11.62 -8.81 3.09
CA ILE A 14 -10.43 -8.79 2.22
C ILE A 14 -10.90 -8.73 0.78
N THR A 15 -10.80 -7.53 0.19
CA THR A 15 -11.12 -7.33 -1.22
C THR A 15 -9.96 -7.82 -2.10
N THR A 16 -10.24 -8.76 -3.01
CA THR A 16 -9.28 -9.24 -4.01
C THR A 16 -9.84 -9.12 -5.42
N ASP A 17 -9.02 -9.39 -6.43
CA ASP A 17 -9.54 -9.67 -7.77
C ASP A 17 -10.27 -11.03 -7.80
N GLY A 18 -10.97 -11.30 -8.90
CA GLY A 18 -11.73 -12.54 -9.12
C GLY A 18 -10.89 -13.71 -9.63
N LEU A 19 -9.55 -13.66 -9.56
CA LEU A 19 -8.71 -14.76 -10.05
C LEU A 19 -8.78 -15.97 -9.10
N ARG A 20 -8.80 -17.18 -9.69
CA ARG A 20 -8.88 -18.45 -8.95
C ARG A 20 -7.74 -18.64 -7.94
N SER A 21 -6.57 -18.05 -8.20
CA SER A 21 -5.39 -18.11 -7.33
C SER A 21 -5.64 -17.51 -5.95
N TYR A 22 -6.38 -16.40 -5.85
CA TYR A 22 -6.73 -15.81 -4.55
C TYR A 22 -7.71 -16.69 -3.79
N GLY A 23 -8.71 -17.23 -4.48
CA GLY A 23 -9.64 -18.16 -3.87
C GLY A 23 -8.94 -19.38 -3.26
N ALA A 24 -7.98 -19.97 -3.97
CA ALA A 24 -7.16 -21.07 -3.46
C ALA A 24 -6.31 -20.66 -2.25
N ALA A 25 -5.62 -19.52 -2.34
CA ALA A 25 -4.80 -19.01 -1.24
C ALA A 25 -5.63 -18.66 0.01
N MET A 26 -6.85 -18.13 -0.15
CA MET A 26 -7.75 -17.81 0.97
C MET A 26 -8.30 -19.08 1.64
N MET A 27 -8.48 -20.17 0.88
CA MET A 27 -8.83 -21.48 1.46
C MET A 27 -7.68 -22.03 2.30
N GLU A 28 -6.45 -22.01 1.80
CA GLU A 28 -5.25 -22.45 2.57
C GLU A 28 -5.07 -21.65 3.86
N LEU A 29 -5.46 -20.37 3.86
CA LEU A 29 -5.37 -19.47 5.02
C LEU A 29 -6.55 -19.54 5.98
N GLY A 30 -7.57 -20.36 5.68
CA GLY A 30 -8.76 -20.50 6.51
C GLY A 30 -9.63 -19.23 6.58
N ASN A 31 -9.50 -18.31 5.64
CA ASN A 31 -10.19 -17.01 5.67
C ASN A 31 -11.05 -16.75 4.42
N ARG A 32 -11.43 -17.81 3.69
CA ARG A 32 -12.25 -17.74 2.47
C ARG A 32 -13.54 -16.95 2.63
N GLY A 33 -14.22 -17.07 3.77
CA GLY A 33 -15.45 -16.33 4.06
C GLY A 33 -15.29 -14.81 4.18
N LYS A 34 -14.05 -14.32 4.33
CA LYS A 34 -13.74 -12.88 4.37
C LYS A 34 -13.44 -12.29 2.99
N GLN A 35 -13.44 -13.12 1.94
CA GLN A 35 -13.11 -12.65 0.60
C GLN A 35 -14.27 -11.86 0.00
N GLU A 36 -14.01 -10.62 -0.37
CA GLU A 36 -14.93 -9.82 -1.17
C GLU A 36 -14.39 -9.71 -2.59
N VAL A 37 -15.26 -9.99 -3.55
CA VAL A 37 -14.99 -9.81 -4.97
C VAL A 37 -16.11 -8.97 -5.54
N GLY A 38 -15.78 -7.88 -6.21
CA GLY A 38 -16.74 -6.98 -6.80
C GLY A 38 -16.16 -6.23 -7.98
N ARG A 39 -17.02 -5.89 -8.94
CA ARG A 39 -16.65 -5.03 -10.06
C ARG A 39 -16.22 -3.68 -9.48
N LEU A 40 -14.97 -3.27 -9.72
CA LEU A 40 -14.34 -2.05 -9.20
C LEU A 40 -14.00 -2.06 -7.69
N ALA A 41 -14.26 -3.14 -6.95
CA ALA A 41 -13.98 -3.19 -5.51
C ALA A 41 -12.49 -3.08 -5.20
N ASN A 42 -11.63 -3.60 -6.10
CA ASN A 42 -10.18 -3.51 -5.99
C ASN A 42 -9.59 -2.16 -6.48
N ASN A 43 -10.40 -1.20 -6.94
CA ASN A 43 -9.92 0.08 -7.49
C ASN A 43 -9.02 0.84 -6.52
N ARG A 44 -9.32 0.79 -5.22
CA ARG A 44 -8.49 1.46 -4.20
C ARG A 44 -7.07 0.90 -4.19
N VAL A 45 -6.96 -0.43 -4.26
CA VAL A 45 -5.67 -1.13 -4.31
C VAL A 45 -4.97 -0.83 -5.63
N GLU A 46 -5.66 -0.93 -6.77
CA GLU A 46 -5.07 -0.60 -8.08
C GLU A 46 -4.55 0.84 -8.15
N ASN A 47 -5.32 1.81 -7.64
CA ASN A 47 -4.90 3.20 -7.57
C ASN A 47 -3.69 3.41 -6.65
N SER A 48 -3.60 2.66 -5.55
CA SER A 48 -2.43 2.71 -4.66
C SER A 48 -1.12 2.31 -5.35
N HIS A 49 -1.18 1.51 -6.42
CA HIS A 49 0.00 1.12 -7.20
C HIS A 49 0.45 2.18 -8.21
N LEU A 50 -0.40 3.15 -8.57
CA LEU A 50 -0.08 4.14 -9.60
C LEU A 50 1.19 4.95 -9.31
N PRO A 51 1.44 5.49 -8.09
CA PRO A 51 2.66 6.24 -7.80
C PRO A 51 3.93 5.38 -7.96
N LEU A 52 3.86 4.10 -7.58
CA LEU A 52 4.96 3.16 -7.72
C LEU A 52 5.19 2.82 -9.20
N ARG A 53 4.13 2.44 -9.95
CA ARG A 53 4.22 2.12 -11.39
C ARG A 53 4.73 3.30 -12.21
N ARG A 54 4.29 4.53 -11.90
CA ARG A 54 4.81 5.75 -12.55
C ARG A 54 6.31 5.90 -12.34
N ARG A 55 6.77 5.74 -11.10
CA ARG A 55 8.20 5.86 -10.77
C ARG A 55 9.03 4.77 -11.43
N GLU A 56 8.55 3.53 -11.41
CA GLU A 56 9.18 2.40 -12.09
C GLU A 56 9.32 2.65 -13.60
N ARG A 57 8.28 3.18 -14.25
CA ARG A 57 8.34 3.55 -15.67
C ARG A 57 9.34 4.66 -15.95
N THR A 58 9.37 5.71 -15.14
CA THR A 58 10.36 6.80 -15.27
C THR A 58 11.80 6.29 -15.07
N MET A 59 11.99 5.27 -14.23
CA MET A 59 13.28 4.63 -13.99
C MET A 59 13.67 3.60 -15.06
N LEU A 60 12.94 3.51 -16.19
CA LEU A 60 13.15 2.51 -17.25
C LEU A 60 13.10 1.06 -16.75
N ARG A 61 12.26 0.81 -15.73
CA ARG A 61 12.17 -0.45 -14.97
C ARG A 61 13.45 -0.76 -14.18
N PHE A 62 13.31 -1.57 -13.15
CA PHE A 62 14.48 -2.02 -12.38
C PHE A 62 15.26 -3.06 -13.18
N ARG A 63 16.57 -2.84 -13.33
CA ARG A 63 17.49 -3.81 -13.98
C ARG A 63 17.53 -5.16 -13.25
N GLN A 64 17.23 -5.18 -11.94
CA GLN A 64 17.21 -6.38 -11.12
C GLN A 64 16.00 -6.39 -10.17
N MET A 65 15.40 -7.57 -9.99
CA MET A 65 14.28 -7.77 -9.06
C MET A 65 14.62 -7.42 -7.60
N LYS A 66 15.86 -7.69 -7.18
CA LYS A 66 16.33 -7.36 -5.82
C LYS A 66 16.28 -5.86 -5.54
N ALA A 67 16.62 -5.03 -6.53
CA ALA A 67 16.54 -3.58 -6.40
C ALA A 67 15.09 -3.11 -6.21
N LEU A 68 14.13 -3.69 -6.95
CA LEU A 68 12.70 -3.41 -6.76
C LEU A 68 12.23 -3.81 -5.35
N GLN A 69 12.62 -4.99 -4.87
CA GLN A 69 12.24 -5.48 -3.54
C GLN A 69 12.76 -4.58 -2.41
N ASN A 70 13.95 -4.02 -2.55
CA ASN A 70 14.51 -3.06 -1.59
C ASN A 70 13.86 -1.67 -1.71
N PHE A 71 13.53 -1.24 -2.93
CA PHE A 71 12.98 0.09 -3.20
C PHE A 71 11.52 0.24 -2.79
N ALA A 72 10.69 -0.75 -3.12
CA ALA A 72 9.24 -0.71 -2.89
C ALA A 72 8.83 -0.37 -1.44
N PRO A 73 9.38 -1.02 -0.39
CA PRO A 73 8.99 -0.71 0.99
C PRO A 73 9.39 0.70 1.41
N VAL A 74 10.56 1.20 1.00
CA VAL A 74 11.01 2.57 1.27
C VAL A 74 10.07 3.58 0.62
N LYS A 75 9.70 3.35 -0.64
CA LYS A 75 8.79 4.24 -1.36
C LYS A 75 7.38 4.25 -0.75
N ALA A 76 6.87 3.10 -0.33
CA ALA A 76 5.57 2.96 0.31
C ALA A 76 5.54 3.65 1.68
N ASN A 77 6.57 3.44 2.51
CA ASN A 77 6.68 4.08 3.82
C ASN A 77 6.69 5.62 3.68
N LEU A 78 7.51 6.15 2.78
CA LEU A 78 7.57 7.57 2.48
C LEU A 78 6.21 8.11 2.03
N HIS A 79 5.54 7.43 1.11
CA HIS A 79 4.22 7.86 0.64
C HIS A 79 3.18 7.89 1.77
N ASN A 80 3.15 6.85 2.60
CA ASN A 80 2.20 6.72 3.71
C ASN A 80 2.45 7.80 4.78
N HIS A 81 3.71 8.06 5.14
CA HIS A 81 4.07 9.07 6.13
C HIS A 81 3.62 10.49 5.72
N PHE A 82 3.79 10.86 4.44
CA PHE A 82 3.36 12.17 3.92
C PHE A 82 1.87 12.27 3.55
N SER A 83 1.18 11.14 3.41
CA SER A 83 -0.22 11.08 2.94
C SER A 83 -1.17 10.50 3.99
N LEU A 84 -0.71 10.41 5.24
CA LEU A 84 -1.43 9.79 6.34
C LEU A 84 -2.82 10.43 6.47
N GLU A 85 -3.85 9.60 6.37
CA GLU A 85 -5.26 9.97 6.59
C GLU A 85 -5.75 11.17 5.77
N ARG A 86 -5.12 11.49 4.64
CA ARG A 86 -5.46 12.66 3.81
C ARG A 86 -6.95 12.81 3.47
N HIS A 87 -7.68 11.69 3.40
CA HIS A 87 -9.10 11.63 3.06
C HIS A 87 -10.03 11.68 4.28
N LEU A 88 -9.50 11.64 5.50
CA LEU A 88 -10.24 11.65 6.76
C LEU A 88 -10.08 12.98 7.52
N VAL A 89 -9.09 13.79 7.17
CA VAL A 89 -8.80 15.07 7.84
C VAL A 89 -9.03 16.26 6.94
N ASP A 90 -9.30 17.40 7.55
CA ASP A 90 -9.44 18.66 6.84
C ASP A 90 -8.10 19.14 6.25
N ARG A 91 -8.19 20.14 5.36
CA ARG A 91 -7.00 20.63 4.65
C ARG A 91 -5.98 21.28 5.57
N LYS A 92 -6.42 21.92 6.67
CA LYS A 92 -5.54 22.59 7.62
C LYS A 92 -4.72 21.56 8.40
N THR A 93 -5.38 20.59 9.01
CA THR A 93 -4.74 19.48 9.75
C THR A 93 -3.81 18.69 8.83
N TYR A 94 -4.23 18.43 7.58
CA TYR A 94 -3.34 17.76 6.62
C TYR A 94 -2.04 18.53 6.38
N LYS A 95 -2.11 19.85 6.21
CA LYS A 95 -0.91 20.69 6.02
C LYS A 95 0.01 20.65 7.24
N GLU A 96 -0.55 20.76 8.44
CA GLU A 96 0.21 20.70 9.69
C GLU A 96 0.94 19.37 9.84
N ARG A 97 0.23 18.25 9.69
CA ARG A 97 0.82 16.90 9.71
C ARG A 97 1.91 16.73 8.66
N ARG A 98 1.68 17.24 7.45
CA ARG A 98 2.66 17.16 6.36
C ARG A 98 3.91 18.01 6.62
N SER A 99 3.77 19.15 7.29
CA SER A 99 4.90 19.99 7.73
C SER A 99 5.71 19.30 8.82
N ALA A 100 5.04 18.68 9.80
CA ALA A 100 5.71 17.89 10.85
C ALA A 100 6.50 16.70 10.25
N ALA A 101 5.89 15.95 9.34
CA ALA A 101 6.54 14.86 8.60
C ALA A 101 7.79 15.34 7.82
N LEU A 102 7.76 16.56 7.29
CA LEU A 102 8.91 17.14 6.60
C LEU A 102 10.04 17.51 7.58
N ALA A 103 9.70 18.05 8.75
CA ALA A 103 10.67 18.40 9.78
C ALA A 103 11.38 17.14 10.32
N GLU A 104 10.62 16.11 10.67
CA GLU A 104 11.15 14.81 11.11
C GLU A 104 12.10 14.20 10.06
N ARG A 105 11.72 14.26 8.78
CA ARG A 105 12.58 13.77 7.71
C ARG A 105 13.89 14.54 7.60
N ARG A 106 13.87 15.86 7.83
CA ARG A 106 15.09 16.70 7.79
C ARG A 106 16.02 16.38 8.95
N SER A 107 15.48 16.16 10.16
CA SER A 107 16.28 15.77 11.32
C SER A 107 16.93 14.40 11.16
N LEU A 108 16.28 13.46 10.46
CA LEU A 108 16.85 12.13 10.16
C LEU A 108 17.91 12.14 9.04
N ALA A 109 17.99 13.23 8.27
CA ALA A 109 18.93 13.37 7.15
C ALA A 109 20.15 14.25 7.50
N SER A 110 20.17 14.81 8.72
CA SER A 110 21.31 15.55 9.30
C SER A 110 22.15 14.60 10.13
#